data_AF-A0A395S1B8-F1
#
_entry.id   AF-A0A395S1B8-F1
#
_cell.length_a   1.000
_cell.length_b   1.000
_cell.length_c   1.000
_cell.angle_alpha   90.00
_cell.angle_beta   90.00
_cell.angle_gamma   90.00
#
_symmetry.space_group_name_H-M   'P 1'
#
loop_
_entity.id
_entity.type
_entity.pdbx_description
1 polymer ?
#
loop_
_entity_poly.entity_id
_entity_poly.type
_entity_poly.pdbx_seq_one_letter_code
_entity_poly.pdbx_strand_id
1 'polypeptide(L)'
;MSESRQQVYKALKTLRGKSLRPILTLLNGDASWLMSFPRPKAEQASTGKAYFHIVYEPWLQGDASLFYSWFFNIALSDKAAVTDVQGIEDIILEIEEAASCHLPTDHAQITPTNDGYQGNIDVIILAFHYLDHVHEPTLRTFNPNIPVIATPEAASIIRPWDHFKTICLSHDLDSSAKTWRPPELHPDHLPDWLTIINLPGHHILNFCTALVWTHEEVHETILMSPHGTHLDQGPLDAFLQAEPKTEILTMLHGLKEGHGITGVTKLGVKGGLALYRKVGGSKSWILYHDNDFTYSGLFLWVTRTVDLARSMEWALEEERKQNKVTKKLEVPNFVQITNGGMVMLEG
;
A
#
# COMPACT_ATOMS: atom_id res chain seq x y z
N MET A 1 5.60 -17.81 12.61
CA MET A 1 6.25 -17.24 11.41
C MET A 1 5.69 -17.97 10.19
N SER A 2 5.19 -17.24 9.19
CA SER A 2 4.59 -17.81 7.98
C SER A 2 5.66 -18.41 7.03
N GLU A 3 5.26 -19.37 6.20
CA GLU A 3 6.16 -20.00 5.22
C GLU A 3 6.72 -18.98 4.21
N SER A 4 5.88 -18.04 3.76
CA SER A 4 6.28 -16.99 2.83
C SER A 4 7.35 -16.06 3.41
N ARG A 5 7.27 -15.71 4.70
CA ARG A 5 8.35 -14.97 5.40
C ARG A 5 9.67 -15.72 5.38
N GLN A 6 9.66 -17.03 5.67
CA GLN A 6 10.88 -17.85 5.60
C GLN A 6 11.49 -17.86 4.20
N GLN A 7 10.66 -17.95 3.16
CA GLN A 7 11.11 -17.93 1.77
C GLN A 7 11.77 -16.60 1.42
N VAL A 8 11.16 -15.46 1.81
CA VAL A 8 11.74 -14.13 1.56
C VAL A 8 13.07 -13.95 2.29
N TYR A 9 13.16 -14.30 3.58
CA TYR A 9 14.43 -14.20 4.31
C TYR A 9 15.52 -15.07 3.73
N LYS A 10 15.17 -16.29 3.29
CA LYS A 10 16.11 -17.17 2.59
C LYS A 10 16.55 -16.56 1.26
N ALA A 11 15.65 -15.92 0.52
CA ALA A 11 15.99 -15.24 -0.73
C ALA A 11 16.95 -14.07 -0.45
N LEU A 12 16.68 -13.21 0.54
CA LEU A 12 17.57 -12.11 0.93
C LEU A 12 18.98 -12.60 1.26
N LYS A 13 19.08 -13.68 2.03
CA LYS A 13 20.37 -14.29 2.42
C LYS A 13 21.13 -14.92 1.26
N THR A 14 20.42 -15.48 0.27
CA THR A 14 21.04 -16.25 -0.83
C THR A 14 21.32 -15.41 -2.08
N LEU A 15 20.60 -14.31 -2.31
CA LEU A 15 20.73 -13.47 -3.50
C LEU A 15 21.92 -12.48 -3.43
N ARG A 16 23.06 -12.91 -2.91
CA ARG A 16 24.25 -12.06 -2.77
C ARG A 16 24.68 -11.50 -4.13
N GLY A 17 24.75 -10.18 -4.25
CA GLY A 17 25.17 -9.49 -5.48
C GLY A 17 24.06 -9.24 -6.50
N LYS A 18 22.81 -9.62 -6.22
CA LYS A 18 21.64 -9.08 -6.94
C LYS A 18 21.14 -7.82 -6.23
N SER A 19 20.56 -6.90 -7.01
CA SER A 19 19.90 -5.72 -6.45
C SER A 19 18.74 -6.15 -5.54
N LEU A 20 18.68 -5.55 -4.35
CA LEU A 20 17.56 -5.70 -3.43
C LEU A 20 16.27 -5.21 -4.11
N ARG A 21 15.13 -5.74 -3.65
CA ARG A 21 13.82 -5.44 -4.22
C ARG A 21 12.81 -5.11 -3.12
N PRO A 22 11.75 -4.33 -3.41
CA PRO A 22 10.75 -4.00 -2.41
C PRO A 22 10.10 -5.24 -1.80
N ILE A 23 9.78 -5.16 -0.51
CA ILE A 23 9.13 -6.22 0.25
C ILE A 23 7.80 -5.70 0.78
N LEU A 24 6.73 -6.46 0.58
CA LEU A 24 5.41 -6.17 1.13
C LEU A 24 5.03 -7.24 2.15
N THR A 25 4.66 -6.81 3.36
CA THR A 25 4.17 -7.69 4.43
C THR A 25 2.76 -7.29 4.81
N LEU A 26 1.81 -8.22 4.74
CA LEU A 26 0.42 -7.99 5.08
C LEU A 26 0.25 -8.13 6.60
N LEU A 27 -0.08 -7.05 7.29
CA LEU A 27 -0.06 -6.99 8.77
C LEU A 27 -1.35 -7.50 9.40
N ASN A 28 -2.49 -7.12 8.82
CA ASN A 28 -3.81 -7.40 9.40
C ASN A 28 -4.73 -8.27 8.54
N GLY A 29 -4.26 -8.67 7.36
CA GLY A 29 -5.03 -9.48 6.41
C GLY A 29 -5.86 -8.67 5.42
N ASP A 30 -5.99 -7.35 5.58
CA ASP A 30 -6.85 -6.55 4.72
C ASP A 30 -6.09 -5.43 3.99
N ALA A 31 -5.73 -4.38 4.72
CA ALA A 31 -5.19 -3.17 4.12
C ALA A 31 -4.00 -2.54 4.84
N SER A 32 -3.58 -3.10 5.97
CA SER A 32 -2.39 -2.64 6.68
C SER A 32 -1.15 -3.37 6.18
N TRP A 33 -0.17 -2.61 5.71
CA TRP A 33 1.07 -3.15 5.14
C TRP A 33 2.30 -2.59 5.83
N LEU A 34 3.32 -3.43 5.98
CA LEU A 34 4.70 -2.98 6.11
C LEU A 34 5.34 -3.09 4.72
N MET A 35 5.74 -1.95 4.16
CA MET A 35 6.40 -1.86 2.87
C MET A 35 7.86 -1.44 3.07
N SER A 36 8.79 -2.28 2.64
CA SER A 36 10.23 -2.04 2.79
C SER A 36 10.85 -1.81 1.43
N PHE A 37 11.40 -0.62 1.19
CA PHE A 37 12.02 -0.24 -0.09
C PHE A 37 13.54 -0.21 0.02
N PRO A 38 14.29 -0.81 -0.92
CA PRO A 38 15.74 -0.78 -0.87
C PRO A 38 16.28 0.65 -0.92
N ARG A 39 17.18 0.97 -0.01
CA ARG A 39 17.91 2.25 -0.02
C ARG A 39 18.97 2.25 -1.12
N PRO A 40 19.33 3.39 -1.71
CA PRO A 40 20.50 3.52 -2.56
C PRO A 40 21.79 3.15 -1.81
N LYS A 41 22.80 2.61 -2.51
CA LYS A 41 24.07 2.16 -1.90
C LYS A 41 24.77 3.23 -1.05
N ALA A 42 24.73 4.48 -1.49
CA ALA A 42 25.31 5.59 -0.74
C ALA A 42 24.61 5.79 0.61
N GLU A 43 23.27 5.67 0.63
CA GLU A 43 22.49 5.78 1.86
C GLU A 43 22.70 4.55 2.75
N GLN A 44 22.71 3.33 2.19
CA GLN A 44 23.04 2.11 2.93
C GLN A 44 24.39 2.21 3.66
N ALA A 45 25.41 2.79 3.00
CA ALA A 45 26.73 2.99 3.61
C ALA A 45 26.67 3.97 4.80
N SER A 46 25.85 5.02 4.69
CA SER A 46 25.72 6.07 5.70
C SER A 46 24.81 5.69 6.88
N THR A 47 23.72 4.96 6.61
CA THR A 47 22.71 4.62 7.61
C THR A 47 22.92 3.24 8.21
N GLY A 48 23.70 2.37 7.56
CA GLY A 48 23.84 0.97 7.96
C GLY A 48 22.54 0.16 7.82
N LYS A 49 21.53 0.68 7.11
CA LYS A 49 20.24 0.02 6.85
C LYS A 49 20.08 -0.33 5.38
N ALA A 50 19.56 -1.51 5.08
CA ALA A 50 19.32 -1.95 3.72
C ALA A 50 18.02 -1.37 3.15
N TYR A 51 17.01 -1.15 3.99
CA TYR A 51 15.67 -0.76 3.61
C TYR A 51 15.17 0.51 4.31
N PHE A 52 14.27 1.21 3.64
CA PHE A 52 13.39 2.24 4.20
C PHE A 52 12.02 1.61 4.45
N HIS A 53 11.51 1.71 5.68
CA HIS A 53 10.35 0.98 6.15
C HIS A 53 9.15 1.92 6.34
N ILE A 54 8.09 1.64 5.59
CA ILE A 54 6.82 2.34 5.62
C ILE A 54 5.78 1.46 6.30
N VAL A 55 5.11 1.99 7.32
CA VAL A 55 3.86 1.40 7.83
C VAL A 55 2.69 2.10 7.16
N TYR A 56 2.02 1.39 6.26
CA TYR A 56 0.92 1.90 5.46
C TYR A 56 -0.42 1.52 6.10
N GLU A 57 -1.22 2.54 6.45
CA GLU A 57 -2.59 2.45 6.96
C GLU A 57 -2.77 1.42 8.10
N PRO A 58 -2.10 1.62 9.26
CA PRO A 58 -2.06 0.62 10.31
C PRO A 58 -3.38 0.48 11.07
N TRP A 59 -3.92 -0.73 11.08
CA TRP A 59 -5.02 -1.20 11.92
C TRP A 59 -4.68 -2.59 12.46
N LEU A 60 -4.07 -2.62 13.65
CA LEU A 60 -3.41 -3.82 14.21
C LEU A 60 -4.28 -4.58 15.22
N GLN A 61 -5.30 -3.93 15.80
CA GLN A 61 -6.15 -4.56 16.80
C GLN A 61 -7.44 -3.75 17.00
N GLY A 62 -8.45 -4.39 17.60
CA GLY A 62 -9.73 -3.75 17.93
C GLY A 62 -10.59 -3.45 16.71
N ASP A 63 -11.81 -2.99 16.96
CA ASP A 63 -12.77 -2.64 15.91
C ASP A 63 -12.71 -1.13 15.61
N ALA A 64 -12.96 -0.75 14.36
CA ALA A 64 -13.17 0.63 13.97
C ALA A 64 -14.67 0.98 14.09
N SER A 65 -15.04 1.96 14.92
CA SER A 65 -16.45 2.32 15.18
C SER A 65 -16.72 3.82 15.06
N LEU A 66 -17.83 4.21 14.43
CA LEU A 66 -18.30 5.61 14.29
C LEU A 66 -19.57 5.84 15.12
N PHE A 67 -19.64 6.95 15.87
CA PHE A 67 -20.85 7.40 16.61
C PHE A 67 -21.55 6.28 17.41
N TYR A 68 -20.75 5.53 18.20
CA TYR A 68 -21.10 4.28 18.91
C TYR A 68 -21.24 3.04 18.01
N SER A 69 -20.78 1.88 18.46
CA SER A 69 -20.72 0.63 17.67
C SER A 69 -22.08 0.15 17.13
N TRP A 70 -23.20 0.66 17.64
CA TRP A 70 -24.54 0.35 17.14
C TRP A 70 -24.92 1.11 15.84
N PHE A 71 -24.23 2.21 15.50
CA PHE A 71 -24.49 2.97 14.28
C PHE A 71 -23.68 2.44 13.09
N PHE A 72 -22.36 2.38 13.23
CA PHE A 72 -21.45 1.82 12.23
C PHE A 72 -20.20 1.25 12.91
N ASN A 73 -19.95 -0.05 12.72
CA ASN A 73 -18.78 -0.76 13.22
C ASN A 73 -18.22 -1.64 12.10
N ILE A 74 -16.90 -1.58 11.94
CA ILE A 74 -16.10 -2.43 11.07
C ILE A 74 -15.18 -3.24 11.97
N ALA A 75 -15.29 -4.56 11.92
CA ALA A 75 -14.38 -5.47 12.58
C ALA A 75 -13.60 -6.28 11.53
N LEU A 76 -12.30 -6.46 11.76
CA LEU A 76 -11.50 -7.40 11.00
C LEU A 76 -12.12 -8.81 11.13
N SER A 77 -12.30 -9.51 10.00
CA SER A 77 -12.85 -10.88 10.05
C SER A 77 -11.90 -11.89 10.68
N ASP A 78 -10.58 -11.63 10.58
CA ASP A 78 -9.53 -12.37 11.25
C ASP A 78 -8.75 -11.45 12.17
N LYS A 79 -8.22 -11.98 13.28
CA LYS A 79 -7.28 -11.24 14.12
C LYS A 79 -6.05 -10.88 13.29
N ALA A 80 -5.58 -9.64 13.39
CA ALA A 80 -4.34 -9.23 12.74
C ALA A 80 -3.18 -10.14 13.15
N ALA A 81 -2.34 -10.53 12.18
CA ALA A 81 -1.17 -11.36 12.46
C ALA A 81 -0.09 -10.58 13.23
N VAL A 82 -0.07 -9.26 13.07
CA VAL A 82 0.77 -8.34 13.83
C VAL A 82 -0.15 -7.42 14.63
N THR A 83 -0.05 -7.46 15.95
CA THR A 83 -1.03 -6.84 16.86
C THR A 83 -0.57 -5.53 17.49
N ASP A 84 0.72 -5.22 17.42
CA ASP A 84 1.32 -4.05 18.04
C ASP A 84 2.55 -3.57 17.26
N VAL A 85 3.07 -2.41 17.66
CA VAL A 85 4.24 -1.78 17.04
C VAL A 85 5.50 -2.63 17.21
N GLN A 86 5.65 -3.34 18.34
CA GLN A 86 6.82 -4.18 18.56
C GLN A 86 6.87 -5.33 17.55
N GLY A 87 5.74 -5.95 17.23
CA GLY A 87 5.68 -6.98 16.19
C GLY A 87 6.07 -6.46 14.80
N ILE A 88 5.84 -5.18 14.50
CA ILE A 88 6.32 -4.55 13.27
C ILE A 88 7.84 -4.39 13.32
N GLU A 89 8.37 -3.87 14.43
CA GLU A 89 9.81 -3.69 14.65
C GLU A 89 10.57 -5.01 14.57
N ASP A 90 10.03 -6.08 15.15
CA ASP A 90 10.62 -7.42 15.08
C ASP A 90 10.71 -7.92 13.63
N ILE A 91 9.68 -7.66 12.80
CA ILE A 91 9.72 -7.99 11.36
C ILE A 91 10.79 -7.16 10.65
N ILE A 92 10.89 -5.86 10.95
CA ILE A 92 11.91 -4.99 10.36
C ILE A 92 13.31 -5.48 10.71
N LEU A 93 13.56 -5.82 11.98
CA LEU A 93 14.84 -6.36 12.44
C LEU A 93 15.20 -7.66 11.70
N GLU A 94 14.24 -8.57 11.49
CA GLU A 94 14.46 -9.79 10.73
C GLU A 94 14.77 -9.53 9.24
N ILE A 95 14.11 -8.54 8.62
CA ILE A 95 14.39 -8.13 7.23
C ILE A 95 15.82 -7.58 7.13
N GLU A 96 16.19 -6.65 8.02
CA GLU A 96 17.51 -6.01 8.04
C GLU A 96 18.62 -7.03 8.34
N GLU A 97 18.41 -7.95 9.29
CA GLU A 97 19.35 -9.03 9.57
C GLU A 97 19.53 -9.94 8.33
N ALA A 98 18.43 -10.31 7.66
CA ALA A 98 18.47 -11.14 6.46
C ALA A 98 19.14 -10.42 5.28
N ALA A 99 19.05 -9.09 5.21
CA ALA A 99 19.63 -8.25 4.18
C ALA A 99 21.07 -7.77 4.50
N SER A 100 21.56 -8.00 5.71
CA SER A 100 22.88 -7.53 6.18
C SER A 100 24.05 -7.90 5.27
N CYS A 101 23.96 -9.02 4.53
CA CYS A 101 25.01 -9.45 3.60
C CYS A 101 25.14 -8.57 2.34
N HIS A 102 24.19 -7.65 2.12
CA HIS A 102 24.18 -6.66 1.05
C HIS A 102 24.76 -5.31 1.48
N LEU A 103 24.91 -5.08 2.78
CA LEU A 103 25.48 -3.84 3.30
C LEU A 103 26.98 -3.76 2.98
N PRO A 104 27.51 -2.57 2.67
CA PRO A 104 28.94 -2.35 2.53
C PRO A 104 29.71 -2.78 3.78
N THR A 105 30.93 -3.32 3.62
CA THR A 105 31.73 -3.83 4.75
C THR A 105 32.16 -2.71 5.71
N ASP A 106 32.29 -1.48 5.20
CA ASP A 106 32.68 -0.27 5.96
C ASP A 106 31.48 0.66 6.20
N HIS A 107 30.28 0.13 6.45
CA HIS A 107 29.14 0.97 6.81
C HIS A 107 29.38 1.62 8.18
N ALA A 108 28.94 2.86 8.35
CA ALA A 108 29.07 3.54 9.62
C ALA A 108 28.29 2.78 10.71
N GLN A 109 28.92 2.57 11.87
CA GLN A 109 28.15 2.19 13.06
C GLN A 109 27.24 3.36 13.41
N ILE A 110 25.93 3.12 13.40
CA ILE A 110 24.93 4.14 13.72
C ILE A 110 25.21 4.64 15.13
N THR A 111 25.53 5.93 15.24
CA THR A 111 25.34 6.66 16.49
C THR A 111 23.91 7.17 16.44
N PRO A 112 23.03 6.79 17.39
CA PRO A 112 21.66 7.28 17.38
C PRO A 112 21.70 8.81 17.33
N THR A 113 21.10 9.39 16.29
CA THR A 113 20.76 10.80 16.33
C THR A 113 19.78 10.99 17.49
N ASN A 114 19.90 12.11 18.20
CA ASN A 114 19.18 12.35 19.45
C ASN A 114 17.77 12.92 19.18
N ASP A 115 17.12 12.45 18.11
CA ASP A 115 15.81 12.87 17.60
C ASP A 115 14.63 12.11 18.24
N GLY A 116 14.93 11.24 19.22
CA GLY A 116 13.98 10.82 20.25
C GLY A 116 13.18 9.55 19.95
N TYR A 117 13.18 9.04 18.72
CA TYR A 117 12.71 7.70 18.39
C TYR A 117 13.88 6.80 18.00
N GLN A 118 13.95 5.61 18.60
CA GLN A 118 15.06 4.67 18.46
C GLN A 118 14.67 3.38 17.71
N GLY A 119 13.45 3.34 17.16
CA GLY A 119 12.98 2.19 16.38
C GLY A 119 13.38 2.29 14.90
N ASN A 120 12.87 1.36 14.09
CA ASN A 120 13.27 1.22 12.69
C ASN A 120 12.17 1.58 11.68
N ILE A 121 11.00 2.02 12.14
CA ILE A 121 9.95 2.53 11.26
C ILE A 121 10.34 3.94 10.80
N ASP A 122 10.56 4.13 9.50
CA ASP A 122 10.97 5.44 8.99
C ASP A 122 9.78 6.40 8.87
N VAL A 123 8.61 5.90 8.46
CA VAL A 123 7.41 6.74 8.25
C VAL A 123 6.11 5.94 8.32
N ILE A 124 5.03 6.62 8.71
CA ILE A 124 3.66 6.11 8.60
C ILE A 124 2.97 6.80 7.43
N ILE A 125 2.28 6.05 6.56
CA ILE A 125 1.49 6.61 5.46
C ILE A 125 0.00 6.36 5.69
N LEU A 126 -0.79 7.43 5.57
CA LEU A 126 -2.25 7.42 5.61
C LEU A 126 -2.80 7.97 4.29
N ALA A 127 -3.03 7.10 3.31
CA ALA A 127 -3.47 7.49 1.97
C ALA A 127 -5.00 7.68 1.89
N PHE A 128 -5.74 7.25 2.91
CA PHE A 128 -7.18 7.42 3.00
C PHE A 128 -7.62 7.75 4.44
N HIS A 129 -8.82 8.31 4.58
CA HIS A 129 -9.28 8.96 5.83
C HIS A 129 -10.50 8.29 6.48
N TYR A 130 -10.98 7.18 5.93
CA TYR A 130 -12.05 6.42 6.56
C TYR A 130 -11.51 5.66 7.78
N LEU A 131 -12.38 5.35 8.74
CA LEU A 131 -11.99 4.92 10.08
C LEU A 131 -11.06 3.69 10.14
N ASP A 132 -11.23 2.78 9.20
CA ASP A 132 -10.41 1.57 9.03
C ASP A 132 -8.99 1.87 8.50
N HIS A 133 -8.76 3.07 7.96
CA HIS A 133 -7.47 3.57 7.50
C HIS A 133 -6.82 4.55 8.49
N VAL A 134 -7.63 5.26 9.29
CA VAL A 134 -7.19 6.16 10.37
C VAL A 134 -7.58 5.62 11.75
N HIS A 135 -7.20 4.37 12.05
CA HIS A 135 -7.60 3.71 13.27
C HIS A 135 -6.90 4.29 14.52
N GLU A 136 -7.58 5.21 15.22
CA GLU A 136 -7.04 5.96 16.37
C GLU A 136 -6.41 5.09 17.46
N PRO A 137 -7.06 4.00 17.94
CA PRO A 137 -6.47 3.15 18.99
C PRO A 137 -5.15 2.53 18.57
N THR A 138 -4.96 2.22 17.28
CA THR A 138 -3.69 1.72 16.75
C THR A 138 -2.69 2.87 16.59
N LEU A 139 -3.09 3.98 15.97
CA LEU A 139 -2.19 5.11 15.69
C LEU A 139 -1.58 5.72 16.95
N ARG A 140 -2.34 5.76 18.05
CA ARG A 140 -1.82 6.24 19.35
C ARG A 140 -0.77 5.34 20.00
N THR A 141 -0.58 4.11 19.51
CA THR A 141 0.48 3.21 20.02
C THR A 141 1.85 3.50 19.41
N PHE A 142 1.91 4.21 18.28
CA PHE A 142 3.17 4.58 17.63
C PHE A 142 3.88 5.70 18.38
N ASN A 143 5.21 5.74 18.27
CA ASN A 143 5.99 6.82 18.85
C ASN A 143 5.65 8.16 18.16
N PRO A 144 5.41 9.25 18.92
CA PRO A 144 4.99 10.53 18.37
C PRO A 144 6.04 11.23 17.48
N ASN A 145 7.30 10.79 17.50
CA ASN A 145 8.37 11.33 16.65
C ASN A 145 8.44 10.65 15.28
N ILE A 146 7.72 9.56 15.03
CA ILE A 146 7.66 8.96 13.69
C ILE A 146 6.87 9.93 12.80
N PRO A 147 7.43 10.39 11.66
CA PRO A 147 6.71 11.26 10.76
C PRO A 147 5.51 10.53 10.14
N VAL A 148 4.42 11.27 9.95
CA VAL A 148 3.22 10.77 9.26
C VAL A 148 3.04 11.53 7.96
N ILE A 149 2.92 10.82 6.85
CA ILE A 149 2.49 11.39 5.57
C ILE A 149 1.03 11.03 5.39
N ALA A 150 0.19 12.04 5.21
CA ALA A 150 -1.26 11.87 5.16
C ALA A 150 -1.88 12.70 4.06
N THR A 151 -2.99 12.23 3.50
CA THR A 151 -3.86 13.09 2.69
C THR A 151 -4.37 14.27 3.52
N PRO A 152 -4.77 15.40 2.91
CA PRO A 152 -5.34 16.53 3.63
C PRO A 152 -6.49 16.13 4.57
N GLU A 153 -7.35 15.22 4.13
CA GLU A 153 -8.48 14.69 4.89
C GLU A 153 -8.01 13.86 6.09
N ALA A 154 -7.08 12.92 5.89
CA ALA A 154 -6.54 12.10 6.97
C ALA A 154 -5.80 12.97 8.00
N ALA A 155 -5.01 13.94 7.54
CA ALA A 155 -4.33 14.91 8.39
C ALA A 155 -5.32 15.73 9.23
N SER A 156 -6.48 16.11 8.67
CA SER A 156 -7.51 16.85 9.40
C SER A 156 -8.12 16.07 10.57
N ILE A 157 -8.13 14.72 10.47
CA ILE A 157 -8.63 13.82 11.52
C ILE A 157 -7.58 13.63 12.62
N ILE A 158 -6.31 13.40 12.24
CA ILE A 158 -5.27 13.04 13.20
C ILE A 158 -4.62 14.25 13.91
N ARG A 159 -4.65 15.45 13.31
CA ARG A 159 -4.08 16.66 13.92
C ARG A 159 -4.71 17.00 15.28
N PRO A 160 -6.06 17.00 15.43
CA PRO A 160 -6.71 17.23 16.72
C PRO A 160 -6.34 16.22 17.82
N TRP A 161 -5.77 15.06 17.47
CA TRP A 161 -5.36 14.06 18.46
C TRP A 161 -4.11 14.47 19.25
N ASP A 162 -3.37 15.46 18.75
CA ASP A 162 -2.14 16.02 19.35
C ASP A 162 -1.12 14.92 19.73
N HIS A 163 -1.01 13.90 18.88
CA HIS A 163 -0.14 12.74 19.11
C HIS A 163 1.16 12.86 18.32
N PHE A 164 1.09 12.96 16.98
CA PHE A 164 2.27 13.02 16.13
C PHE A 164 2.82 14.45 16.02
N LYS A 165 4.14 14.60 16.18
CA LYS A 165 4.82 15.90 16.07
C LYS A 165 4.95 16.39 14.63
N THR A 166 5.07 15.46 13.70
CA THR A 166 5.31 15.74 12.28
C THR A 166 4.23 15.08 11.44
N ILE A 167 3.44 15.91 10.75
CA ILE A 167 2.40 15.47 9.81
C ILE A 167 2.61 16.21 8.49
N CYS A 168 3.13 15.50 7.51
CA CYS A 168 3.38 15.95 6.14
C CYS A 168 2.19 15.60 5.25
N LEU A 169 1.93 16.42 4.24
CA LEU A 169 0.81 16.20 3.32
C LEU A 169 1.28 15.43 2.09
N SER A 170 0.51 14.42 1.67
CA SER A 170 0.53 13.93 0.31
C SER A 170 -0.45 14.72 -0.54
N HIS A 171 -0.19 14.81 -1.84
CA HIS A 171 -0.93 15.66 -2.76
C HIS A 171 -1.48 14.88 -3.95
N ASP A 172 -2.59 15.38 -4.46
CA ASP A 172 -3.26 14.84 -5.65
C ASP A 172 -2.52 15.27 -6.92
N LEU A 173 -2.39 14.34 -7.86
CA LEU A 173 -1.88 14.67 -9.18
C LEU A 173 -2.94 15.41 -10.00
N ASP A 174 -2.59 16.59 -10.51
CA ASP A 174 -3.44 17.33 -11.43
C ASP A 174 -3.62 16.55 -12.75
N SER A 175 -4.83 16.59 -13.32
CA SER A 175 -5.15 15.89 -14.58
C SER A 175 -4.37 16.41 -15.80
N SER A 176 -3.75 17.59 -15.70
CA SER A 176 -2.90 18.19 -16.72
C SER A 176 -1.40 18.06 -16.42
N ALA A 177 -1.04 17.38 -15.32
CA ALA A 177 0.34 17.19 -14.91
C ALA A 177 1.15 16.47 -16.00
N LYS A 178 2.31 17.03 -16.33
CA LYS A 178 3.28 16.44 -17.28
C LYS A 178 4.40 15.67 -16.58
N THR A 179 4.50 15.83 -15.27
CA THR A 179 5.47 15.15 -14.42
C THR A 179 4.81 14.76 -13.12
N TRP A 180 5.21 13.61 -12.58
CA TRP A 180 4.74 13.12 -11.29
C TRP A 180 5.67 13.49 -10.14
N ARG A 181 6.85 14.06 -10.42
CA ARG A 181 7.86 14.48 -9.43
C ARG A 181 8.14 15.99 -9.38
N PRO A 182 7.15 16.89 -9.54
CA PRO A 182 7.39 18.29 -9.27
C PRO A 182 7.69 18.46 -7.76
N PRO A 183 8.57 19.40 -7.36
CA PRO A 183 8.95 19.56 -5.95
C PRO A 183 7.76 19.74 -5.00
N GLU A 184 6.66 20.32 -5.48
CA GLU A 184 5.46 20.59 -4.68
C GLU A 184 4.64 19.32 -4.37
N LEU A 185 4.82 18.23 -5.11
CA LEU A 185 4.12 16.96 -4.85
C LEU A 185 4.91 16.03 -3.92
N HIS A 186 6.21 16.26 -3.73
CA HIS A 186 7.04 15.40 -2.90
C HIS A 186 6.82 15.70 -1.41
N PRO A 187 6.31 14.76 -0.61
CA PRO A 187 6.12 14.99 0.82
C PRO A 187 7.47 15.13 1.54
N ASP A 188 7.55 16.07 2.47
CA ASP A 188 8.66 16.14 3.42
C ASP A 188 8.82 14.79 4.15
N HIS A 189 10.03 14.47 4.57
CA HIS A 189 10.41 13.21 5.24
C HIS A 189 10.35 11.92 4.39
N LEU A 190 9.96 11.99 3.11
CA LEU A 190 10.34 10.94 2.16
C LEU A 190 11.70 11.24 1.53
N PRO A 191 12.54 10.22 1.31
CA PRO A 191 13.76 10.39 0.55
C PRO A 191 13.42 10.68 -0.93
N ASP A 192 14.27 11.44 -1.62
CA ASP A 192 14.05 11.88 -3.02
C ASP A 192 13.83 10.72 -4.02
N TRP A 193 14.27 9.51 -3.66
CA TRP A 193 14.14 8.31 -4.48
C TRP A 193 12.82 7.53 -4.22
N LEU A 194 11.96 7.97 -3.32
CA LEU A 194 10.67 7.34 -3.02
C LEU A 194 9.59 8.40 -2.88
N THR A 195 8.50 8.30 -3.63
CA THR A 195 7.39 9.26 -3.51
C THR A 195 6.04 8.57 -3.52
N ILE A 196 5.03 9.25 -2.98
CA ILE A 196 3.63 8.82 -2.98
C ILE A 196 2.78 9.87 -3.67
N ILE A 197 1.92 9.43 -4.57
CA ILE A 197 1.04 10.29 -5.35
C ILE A 197 -0.39 9.76 -5.26
N ASN A 198 -1.32 10.65 -4.93
CA ASN A 198 -2.74 10.33 -4.95
C ASN A 198 -3.29 10.60 -6.35
N LEU A 199 -4.08 9.66 -6.86
CA LEU A 199 -4.74 9.75 -8.16
C LEU A 199 -6.26 9.66 -7.92
N PRO A 200 -6.92 10.79 -7.66
CA PRO A 200 -8.37 10.81 -7.47
C PRO A 200 -9.11 10.20 -8.65
N GLY A 201 -10.21 9.52 -8.37
CA GLY A 201 -11.14 9.06 -9.40
C GLY A 201 -12.54 9.64 -9.22
N HIS A 202 -13.53 8.96 -9.78
CA HIS A 202 -14.90 9.48 -9.93
C HIS A 202 -15.65 9.66 -8.61
N HIS A 203 -15.26 8.91 -7.58
CA HIS A 203 -15.82 8.96 -6.24
C HIS A 203 -14.70 8.84 -5.22
N ILE A 204 -14.95 9.29 -3.99
CA ILE A 204 -13.96 9.35 -2.92
C ILE A 204 -13.33 7.99 -2.57
N LEU A 205 -14.10 6.90 -2.68
CA LEU A 205 -13.61 5.53 -2.48
C LEU A 205 -12.83 5.01 -3.70
N ASN A 206 -13.06 5.58 -4.86
CA ASN A 206 -12.56 5.08 -6.13
C ASN A 206 -11.37 5.90 -6.59
N PHE A 207 -10.19 5.58 -6.06
CA PHE A 207 -8.93 6.25 -6.37
C PHE A 207 -7.84 5.23 -6.69
N CYS A 208 -6.70 5.75 -7.15
CA CYS A 208 -5.45 5.02 -7.10
C CYS A 208 -4.42 5.77 -6.24
N THR A 209 -3.49 5.02 -5.66
CA THR A 209 -2.30 5.56 -5.01
C THR A 209 -1.10 4.96 -5.71
N ALA A 210 -0.17 5.81 -6.16
CA ALA A 210 1.07 5.39 -6.79
C ALA A 210 2.23 5.63 -5.83
N LEU A 211 2.89 4.55 -5.39
CA LEU A 211 4.18 4.61 -4.70
C LEU A 211 5.28 4.37 -5.73
N VAL A 212 6.03 5.41 -6.05
CA VAL A 212 7.09 5.37 -7.06
C VAL A 212 8.44 5.26 -6.37
N TRP A 213 9.13 4.15 -6.62
CA TRP A 213 10.48 3.87 -6.14
C TRP A 213 11.47 4.02 -7.30
N THR A 214 12.46 4.87 -7.09
CA THR A 214 13.51 5.17 -8.06
C THR A 214 14.82 4.50 -7.64
N HIS A 215 15.40 3.68 -8.52
CA HIS A 215 16.71 3.06 -8.31
C HIS A 215 17.44 2.95 -9.65
N GLU A 216 18.74 3.26 -9.68
CA GLU A 216 19.57 3.14 -10.89
C GLU A 216 18.95 3.82 -12.14
N GLU A 217 18.32 4.99 -11.97
CA GLU A 217 17.57 5.75 -13.00
C GLU A 217 16.30 5.05 -13.54
N VAL A 218 15.88 3.94 -12.93
CA VAL A 218 14.62 3.24 -13.19
C VAL A 218 13.57 3.71 -12.19
N HIS A 219 12.34 3.95 -12.67
CA HIS A 219 11.21 4.34 -11.84
C HIS A 219 10.16 3.23 -11.85
N GLU A 220 10.00 2.53 -10.74
CA GLU A 220 9.03 1.44 -10.60
C GLU A 220 7.91 1.84 -9.66
N THR A 221 6.68 1.46 -10.00
CA THR A 221 5.48 1.86 -9.28
C THR A 221 4.77 0.66 -8.67
N ILE A 222 4.42 0.79 -7.39
CA ILE A 222 3.37 0.01 -6.75
C ILE A 222 2.08 0.79 -6.90
N LEU A 223 1.16 0.30 -7.73
CA LEU A 223 -0.12 0.96 -8.00
C LEU A 223 -1.22 0.30 -7.18
N MET A 224 -1.78 1.02 -6.22
CA MET A 224 -2.84 0.55 -5.35
C MET A 224 -4.17 1.13 -5.80
N SER A 225 -5.22 0.31 -5.88
CA SER A 225 -6.58 0.78 -6.11
C SER A 225 -7.56 -0.10 -5.32
N PRO A 226 -7.82 0.22 -4.03
CA PRO A 226 -8.59 -0.63 -3.12
C PRO A 226 -10.00 -0.95 -3.61
N HIS A 227 -10.64 0.01 -4.27
CA HIS A 227 -12.03 -0.12 -4.72
C HIS A 227 -12.17 0.05 -6.24
N GLY A 228 -11.06 0.10 -6.96
CA GLY A 228 -11.01 0.37 -8.38
C GLY A 228 -11.30 1.83 -8.71
N THR A 229 -10.96 2.24 -9.93
CA THR A 229 -11.30 3.55 -10.48
C THR A 229 -11.82 3.41 -11.90
N HIS A 230 -12.63 4.38 -12.33
CA HIS A 230 -12.95 4.50 -13.74
C HIS A 230 -11.70 4.93 -14.50
N LEU A 231 -11.62 4.50 -15.75
CA LEU A 231 -10.41 4.67 -16.53
C LEU A 231 -10.30 6.08 -17.14
N ASP A 232 -11.36 6.87 -17.18
CA ASP A 232 -11.46 8.17 -17.85
C ASP A 232 -11.28 9.37 -16.90
N GLN A 233 -10.63 9.17 -15.75
CA GLN A 233 -10.70 10.14 -14.65
C GLN A 233 -9.73 11.31 -14.74
N GLY A 234 -8.72 11.29 -15.61
CA GLY A 234 -7.75 12.38 -15.77
C GLY A 234 -6.43 12.13 -15.03
N PRO A 235 -6.37 12.12 -13.67
CA PRO A 235 -5.11 11.94 -12.94
C PRO A 235 -4.38 10.64 -13.26
N LEU A 236 -5.09 9.52 -13.42
CA LEU A 236 -4.48 8.27 -13.85
C LEU A 236 -3.81 8.40 -15.22
N ASP A 237 -4.48 9.03 -16.18
CA ASP A 237 -3.91 9.27 -17.51
C ASP A 237 -2.71 10.22 -17.45
N ALA A 238 -2.80 11.29 -16.65
CA ALA A 238 -1.71 12.21 -16.42
C ALA A 238 -0.49 11.48 -15.86
N PHE A 239 -0.67 10.60 -14.86
CA PHE A 239 0.39 9.79 -14.28
C PHE A 239 1.06 8.85 -15.30
N LEU A 240 0.27 8.09 -16.07
CA LEU A 240 0.79 7.16 -17.08
C LEU A 240 1.50 7.89 -18.24
N GLN A 241 1.09 9.13 -18.53
CA GLN A 241 1.68 9.95 -19.59
C GLN A 241 2.83 10.84 -19.08
N ALA A 242 2.96 11.03 -17.77
CA ALA A 242 3.97 11.88 -17.17
C ALA A 242 5.40 11.40 -17.47
N GLU A 243 6.34 12.35 -17.36
CA GLU A 243 7.77 12.09 -17.37
C GLU A 243 8.37 12.35 -15.97
N PRO A 244 9.36 11.55 -15.55
CA PRO A 244 9.93 10.41 -16.27
C PRO A 244 8.97 9.22 -16.32
N LYS A 245 9.10 8.32 -17.32
CA LYS A 245 8.26 7.11 -17.38
C LYS A 245 8.45 6.19 -16.18
N THR A 246 7.34 5.60 -15.73
CA THR A 246 7.33 4.59 -14.68
C THR A 246 6.90 3.22 -15.22
N GLU A 247 7.47 2.15 -14.67
CA GLU A 247 7.05 0.77 -14.91
C GLU A 247 6.16 0.31 -13.76
N ILE A 248 4.99 -0.28 -14.06
CA ILE A 248 4.12 -0.84 -13.01
C ILE A 248 4.68 -2.19 -12.57
N LEU A 249 5.40 -2.16 -11.44
CA LEU A 249 6.00 -3.34 -10.83
C LEU A 249 4.90 -4.29 -10.32
N THR A 250 3.97 -3.75 -9.54
CA THR A 250 2.85 -4.53 -9.01
C THR A 250 1.60 -3.67 -8.89
N MET A 251 0.45 -4.34 -9.02
CA MET A 251 -0.85 -3.73 -8.80
C MET A 251 -1.52 -4.37 -7.58
N LEU A 252 -2.04 -3.56 -6.67
CA LEU A 252 -2.81 -4.00 -5.51
C LEU A 252 -4.29 -3.66 -5.74
N HIS A 253 -5.13 -4.67 -5.92
CA HIS A 253 -6.56 -4.49 -6.20
C HIS A 253 -7.35 -5.74 -5.77
N GLY A 254 -8.53 -5.56 -5.17
CA GLY A 254 -9.42 -6.65 -4.73
C GLY A 254 -10.23 -7.28 -5.87
N LEU A 255 -10.78 -8.47 -5.67
CA LEU A 255 -11.61 -9.15 -6.68
C LEU A 255 -13.11 -8.91 -6.44
N LYS A 256 -13.49 -8.58 -5.20
CA LYS A 256 -14.88 -8.38 -4.80
C LYS A 256 -15.48 -7.09 -5.37
N GLU A 257 -16.67 -7.22 -5.93
CA GLU A 257 -17.52 -6.09 -6.24
C GLU A 257 -18.34 -5.70 -5.01
N GLY A 258 -18.44 -4.41 -4.73
CA GLY A 258 -19.28 -3.88 -3.66
C GLY A 258 -20.48 -3.18 -4.26
N HIS A 259 -21.69 -3.57 -3.88
CA HIS A 259 -22.94 -2.99 -4.39
C HIS A 259 -23.72 -2.38 -3.25
N GLY A 260 -24.09 -1.10 -3.35
CA GLY A 260 -24.98 -0.42 -2.41
C GLY A 260 -26.17 0.23 -3.12
N ILE A 261 -27.03 0.92 -2.37
CA ILE A 261 -28.20 1.62 -2.93
C ILE A 261 -27.83 2.66 -3.99
N THR A 262 -26.66 3.29 -3.86
CA THR A 262 -26.18 4.32 -4.79
C THR A 262 -25.42 3.75 -5.98
N GLY A 263 -25.32 2.43 -6.12
CA GLY A 263 -24.61 1.74 -7.20
C GLY A 263 -23.40 0.96 -6.72
N VAL A 264 -22.44 0.75 -7.61
CA VAL A 264 -21.22 -0.03 -7.36
C VAL A 264 -20.21 0.84 -6.62
N THR A 265 -19.77 0.41 -5.44
CA THR A 265 -18.77 1.09 -4.60
C THR A 265 -17.37 0.50 -4.75
N LYS A 266 -17.27 -0.81 -5.05
CA LYS A 266 -16.01 -1.48 -5.44
C LYS A 266 -16.18 -2.12 -6.80
N LEU A 267 -15.27 -1.83 -7.74
CA LEU A 267 -15.38 -2.30 -9.12
C LEU A 267 -14.97 -3.77 -9.32
N GLY A 268 -14.39 -4.40 -8.29
CA GLY A 268 -13.99 -5.80 -8.27
C GLY A 268 -13.05 -6.22 -9.41
N VAL A 269 -13.00 -7.52 -9.67
CA VAL A 269 -12.08 -8.12 -10.65
C VAL A 269 -12.22 -7.55 -12.06
N LYS A 270 -13.43 -7.13 -12.47
CA LYS A 270 -13.65 -6.54 -13.79
C LYS A 270 -13.02 -5.16 -13.90
N GLY A 271 -13.20 -4.32 -12.88
CA GLY A 271 -12.55 -3.01 -12.80
C GLY A 271 -11.03 -3.14 -12.72
N GLY A 272 -10.53 -4.04 -11.87
CA GLY A 272 -9.10 -4.31 -11.74
C GLY A 272 -8.48 -4.82 -13.05
N LEU A 273 -9.18 -5.69 -13.79
CA LEU A 273 -8.70 -6.20 -15.08
C LEU A 273 -8.63 -5.08 -16.12
N ALA A 274 -9.65 -4.21 -16.15
CA ALA A 274 -9.64 -3.05 -17.04
C ALA A 274 -8.49 -2.08 -16.70
N LEU A 275 -8.22 -1.86 -15.41
CA LEU A 275 -7.06 -1.08 -14.93
C LEU A 275 -5.74 -1.73 -15.34
N TYR A 276 -5.58 -3.04 -15.11
CA TYR A 276 -4.40 -3.82 -15.53
C TYR A 276 -4.12 -3.65 -17.03
N ARG A 277 -5.16 -3.73 -17.88
CA ARG A 277 -5.00 -3.48 -19.33
C ARG A 277 -4.59 -2.05 -19.63
N LYS A 278 -5.20 -1.06 -18.96
CA LYS A 278 -4.91 0.37 -19.18
C LYS A 278 -3.48 0.73 -18.86
N VAL A 279 -2.93 0.19 -17.78
CA VAL A 279 -1.55 0.48 -17.35
C VAL A 279 -0.49 -0.29 -18.14
N GLY A 280 -0.90 -1.14 -19.09
CA GLY A 280 0.01 -1.95 -19.90
C GLY A 280 0.48 -3.25 -19.22
N GLY A 281 -0.24 -3.67 -18.17
CA GLY A 281 0.09 -4.83 -17.34
C GLY A 281 0.96 -4.50 -16.13
N SER A 282 1.24 -5.52 -15.34
CA SER A 282 2.15 -5.50 -14.18
C SER A 282 2.80 -6.87 -14.01
N LYS A 283 3.95 -6.94 -13.34
CA LYS A 283 4.65 -8.22 -13.07
C LYS A 283 3.85 -9.13 -12.14
N SER A 284 3.12 -8.51 -11.22
CA SER A 284 2.23 -9.18 -10.29
C SER A 284 0.98 -8.35 -10.01
N TRP A 285 -0.09 -9.04 -9.65
CA TRP A 285 -1.31 -8.49 -9.09
C TRP A 285 -1.50 -9.10 -7.70
N ILE A 286 -1.32 -8.29 -6.68
CA ILE A 286 -1.51 -8.67 -5.28
C ILE A 286 -2.94 -8.36 -4.84
N LEU A 287 -3.58 -9.33 -4.19
CA LEU A 287 -4.92 -9.13 -3.65
C LEU A 287 -4.87 -8.18 -2.44
N TYR A 288 -5.72 -7.16 -2.46
CA TYR A 288 -5.79 -6.06 -1.49
C TYR A 288 -7.25 -5.74 -1.21
N HIS A 289 -7.65 -5.57 0.06
CA HIS A 289 -9.06 -5.47 0.47
C HIS A 289 -9.97 -6.61 -0.04
N ASP A 290 -9.43 -7.83 -0.14
CA ASP A 290 -10.19 -9.00 -0.60
C ASP A 290 -10.64 -9.90 0.56
N ASN A 291 -10.31 -9.56 1.81
CA ASN A 291 -10.86 -10.24 2.97
C ASN A 291 -12.33 -9.89 3.16
N ASP A 292 -13.08 -10.78 3.82
CA ASP A 292 -14.41 -10.41 4.29
C ASP A 292 -14.24 -9.38 5.41
N PHE A 293 -15.18 -8.46 5.56
CA PHE A 293 -15.31 -7.67 6.77
C PHE A 293 -16.60 -8.06 7.49
N THR A 294 -16.54 -8.18 8.80
CA THR A 294 -17.74 -8.17 9.63
C THR A 294 -18.12 -6.72 9.88
N TYR A 295 -19.03 -6.23 9.05
CA TYR A 295 -19.67 -4.96 9.27
C TYR A 295 -20.92 -5.15 10.14
N SER A 296 -21.14 -4.26 11.10
CA SER A 296 -22.34 -4.28 11.94
C SER A 296 -22.89 -2.86 12.18
N GLY A 297 -24.16 -2.78 12.58
CA GLY A 297 -24.85 -1.52 12.86
C GLY A 297 -25.94 -1.15 11.85
N LEU A 298 -26.72 -0.12 12.20
CA LEU A 298 -27.91 0.29 11.45
C LEU A 298 -27.59 0.78 10.03
N PHE A 299 -26.41 1.36 9.80
CA PHE A 299 -26.04 1.96 8.51
C PHE A 299 -26.02 0.95 7.36
N LEU A 300 -25.45 -0.24 7.53
CA LEU A 300 -25.46 -1.26 6.48
C LEU A 300 -26.85 -1.78 6.12
N TRP A 301 -27.70 -1.95 7.14
CA TRP A 301 -29.08 -2.35 6.92
C TRP A 301 -29.82 -1.30 6.07
N VAL A 302 -29.50 -0.02 6.28
CA VAL A 302 -30.03 1.09 5.48
C VAL A 302 -29.39 1.16 4.09
N THR A 303 -28.08 0.92 3.92
CA THR A 303 -27.38 1.03 2.62
C THR A 303 -27.49 -0.22 1.73
N ARG A 304 -27.99 -1.34 2.27
CA ARG A 304 -28.10 -2.65 1.60
C ARG A 304 -26.81 -3.06 0.88
N THR A 305 -25.66 -2.81 1.49
CA THR A 305 -24.37 -3.14 0.89
C THR A 305 -24.20 -4.66 0.77
N VAL A 306 -23.86 -5.16 -0.42
CA VAL A 306 -23.60 -6.57 -0.70
C VAL A 306 -22.27 -6.70 -1.42
N ASP A 307 -21.38 -7.54 -0.89
CA ASP A 307 -20.15 -7.93 -1.56
C ASP A 307 -20.40 -9.16 -2.44
N LEU A 308 -19.94 -9.09 -3.69
CA LEU A 308 -20.05 -10.15 -4.68
C LEU A 308 -18.65 -10.59 -5.14
N ALA A 309 -18.24 -11.77 -4.68
CA ALA A 309 -16.99 -12.37 -5.12
C ALA A 309 -17.11 -12.88 -6.57
N ARG A 310 -16.15 -12.53 -7.41
CA ARG A 310 -16.03 -12.96 -8.81
C ARG A 310 -14.61 -13.45 -9.06
N SER A 311 -14.46 -14.50 -9.86
CA SER A 311 -13.14 -15.05 -10.20
C SER A 311 -12.52 -14.34 -11.41
N MET A 312 -11.21 -14.49 -11.58
CA MET A 312 -10.52 -13.98 -12.77
C MET A 312 -10.99 -14.69 -14.05
N GLU A 313 -11.27 -15.99 -13.98
CA GLU A 313 -11.81 -16.75 -15.11
C GLU A 313 -13.14 -16.16 -15.58
N TRP A 314 -14.01 -15.78 -14.63
CA TRP A 314 -15.26 -15.11 -14.95
C TRP A 314 -15.02 -13.77 -15.66
N ALA A 315 -14.08 -12.96 -15.16
CA ALA A 315 -13.77 -11.65 -15.75
C ALA A 315 -13.19 -11.77 -17.18
N LEU A 316 -12.29 -12.72 -17.41
CA LEU A 316 -11.70 -13.00 -18.71
C LEU A 316 -12.74 -13.50 -19.72
N GLU A 317 -13.68 -14.34 -19.28
CA GLU A 317 -14.78 -14.80 -20.12
C GLU A 317 -15.71 -13.64 -20.52
N GLU A 318 -16.01 -12.73 -19.59
CA GLU A 318 -16.79 -11.53 -19.89
C GLU A 318 -16.05 -10.57 -20.83
N GLU A 319 -14.74 -10.37 -20.66
CA GLU A 319 -13.89 -9.59 -21.59
C GLU A 319 -13.92 -10.22 -22.99
N ARG A 320 -13.84 -11.55 -23.07
CA ARG A 320 -13.86 -12.30 -24.33
C ARG A 320 -15.17 -12.13 -25.09
N LYS A 321 -16.30 -12.23 -24.37
CA LYS A 321 -17.64 -12.00 -24.94
C LYS A 321 -17.82 -10.58 -25.46
N GLN A 322 -17.39 -9.58 -24.67
CA GLN A 322 -17.52 -8.17 -25.03
C GLN A 322 -16.69 -7.82 -26.27
N ASN A 323 -15.43 -8.27 -26.32
CA ASN A 323 -14.50 -7.92 -27.39
C ASN A 323 -14.61 -8.84 -28.62
N LYS A 324 -15.46 -9.88 -28.59
CA LYS A 324 -15.57 -10.92 -29.63
C LYS A 324 -14.22 -11.56 -30.00
N VAL A 325 -13.32 -11.68 -29.02
CA VAL A 325 -11.95 -12.15 -29.24
C VAL A 325 -11.91 -13.68 -29.22
N THR A 326 -11.37 -14.28 -30.28
CA THR A 326 -11.14 -15.74 -30.34
C THR A 326 -9.78 -16.15 -29.80
N LYS A 327 -8.83 -15.22 -29.69
CA LYS A 327 -7.48 -15.46 -29.14
C LYS A 327 -7.50 -15.61 -27.61
N LYS A 328 -6.48 -16.28 -27.07
CA LYS A 328 -6.26 -16.40 -25.61
C LYS A 328 -5.85 -15.02 -25.06
N LEU A 329 -6.60 -14.54 -24.07
CA LEU A 329 -6.28 -13.32 -23.34
C LEU A 329 -5.12 -13.58 -22.37
N GLU A 330 -4.28 -12.57 -22.17
CA GLU A 330 -3.25 -12.61 -21.13
C GLU A 330 -3.91 -12.67 -19.75
N VAL A 331 -3.42 -13.57 -18.91
CA VAL A 331 -3.92 -13.75 -17.54
C VAL A 331 -2.92 -13.06 -16.61
N PRO A 332 -3.35 -12.08 -15.77
CA PRO A 332 -2.47 -11.47 -14.80
C PRO A 332 -1.87 -12.49 -13.82
N ASN A 333 -0.64 -12.24 -13.37
CA ASN A 333 0.03 -13.07 -12.37
C ASN A 333 -0.49 -12.74 -10.96
N PHE A 334 -1.41 -13.55 -10.45
CA PHE A 334 -2.02 -13.36 -9.13
C PHE A 334 -1.12 -13.83 -7.99
N VAL A 335 -0.95 -12.96 -7.00
CA VAL A 335 -0.22 -13.25 -5.77
C VAL A 335 -1.14 -12.99 -4.59
N GLN A 336 -1.55 -14.06 -3.92
CA GLN A 336 -2.28 -13.95 -2.66
C GLN A 336 -1.28 -14.01 -1.50
N ILE A 337 -1.32 -13.01 -0.64
CA ILE A 337 -0.49 -12.94 0.56
C ILE A 337 -1.42 -13.25 1.74
N THR A 338 -1.05 -14.26 2.53
CA THR A 338 -1.81 -14.60 3.74
C THR A 338 -1.59 -13.53 4.82
N ASN A 339 -2.49 -13.45 5.79
CA ASN A 339 -2.33 -12.57 6.96
C ASN A 339 -1.01 -12.89 7.70
N GLY A 340 -0.13 -11.89 7.86
CA GLY A 340 1.24 -12.06 8.37
C GLY A 340 2.24 -12.65 7.36
N GLY A 341 1.81 -12.84 6.12
CA GLY A 341 2.62 -13.25 4.98
C GLY A 341 3.42 -12.10 4.40
N MET A 342 4.45 -12.44 3.64
CA MET A 342 5.38 -11.50 3.03
C MET A 342 5.71 -11.92 1.60
N VAL A 343 5.91 -10.94 0.71
CA VAL A 343 6.42 -11.17 -0.64
C VAL A 343 7.55 -10.18 -0.94
N MET A 344 8.55 -10.62 -1.69
CA MET A 344 9.55 -9.75 -2.31
C MET A 344 9.17 -9.55 -3.78
N LEU A 345 9.08 -8.31 -4.24
CA LEU A 345 8.63 -7.99 -5.59
C LEU A 345 9.73 -8.27 -6.62
N GLU A 346 9.40 -9.00 -7.68
CA GLU A 346 10.35 -9.30 -8.76
C GLU A 346 10.25 -8.25 -9.88
N GLY A 347 11.39 -7.81 -10.41
CA GLY A 347 11.49 -6.86 -11.54
C GLY A 347 11.48 -7.56 -12.90
#